data_AF-F8F3D3-F1
#
_entry.id   AF-F8F3D3-F1
#
_cell.length_a   1.000
_cell.length_b   1.000
_cell.length_c   1.000
_cell.angle_alpha   90.00
_cell.angle_beta   90.00
_cell.angle_gamma   90.00
#
_symmetry.space_group_name_H-M   'P 1'
#
loop_
_entity.id
_entity.type
_entity.pdbx_description
1 polymer ?
#
loop_
_entity_poly.entity_id
_entity_poly.type
_entity_poly.pdbx_seq_one_letter_code
_entity_poly.pdbx_strand_id
1 'polypeptide(L)'
;MRQKLYFFISIFILFFPRLFMFAQETSIIDKQRDIIRYGTETEIANLIATLRKDNATYLNDELITIANITKNVKILTGVFSFFTEQNKSGLEQKAIEIIQNRYDEQKETVRSAIEYVGAIKAQAALKSLQDILNTEDKSFINSAIRSIGKIASSSSAHQKKDIADFLINFYKTKELSDDDKNAIIYALGETGVSETIDFIADIATNPDERPFRKMTALEALGKIRDEKGLNAIIQGAQDSDPNVRASAISSLGSFSDKKVEPLILEAFRDSFYKTRLAAAKAAEERALASAIPYLKFRAANDEVAAVKEASVKALGKIANNEAIAALVELFSKKNSPDTIKIMAAQMLMSIDATKYGPDIIKSYQEAKQQKQKTLQAGLAKVLGEGKSSNLKNLAQELLRSTDVVELSYGLQLVKNNQFTDLEELIRPLLDEKKYGSLAIKAKETLEAMNLK
;
A
#
# COMPACT_ATOMS: atom_id res chain seq x y z
N MET A 1 -66.95 -22.58 -40.70
CA MET A 1 -66.89 -22.34 -39.24
C MET A 1 -65.43 -22.21 -38.81
N ARG A 2 -65.16 -21.20 -37.98
CA ARG A 2 -63.88 -20.83 -37.32
C ARG A 2 -62.89 -19.96 -38.10
N GLN A 3 -63.01 -18.67 -37.77
CA GLN A 3 -62.10 -17.54 -37.93
C GLN A 3 -60.70 -17.81 -37.36
N LYS A 4 -59.65 -17.24 -37.97
CA LYS A 4 -59.04 -15.99 -37.48
C LYS A 4 -57.96 -15.47 -38.44
N LEU A 5 -58.14 -14.19 -38.73
CA LEU A 5 -57.39 -13.31 -39.59
C LEU A 5 -56.13 -12.80 -38.85
N TYR A 6 -55.05 -12.61 -39.60
CA TYR A 6 -53.80 -11.98 -39.19
C TYR A 6 -54.01 -10.68 -38.41
N PHE A 7 -53.36 -10.55 -37.25
CA PHE A 7 -53.20 -9.26 -36.57
C PHE A 7 -51.70 -8.94 -36.54
N PHE A 8 -51.29 -8.06 -37.45
CA PHE A 8 -50.04 -7.30 -37.34
C PHE A 8 -50.23 -6.31 -36.18
N ILE A 9 -49.56 -6.52 -35.06
CA ILE A 9 -49.21 -5.45 -34.12
C ILE A 9 -47.70 -5.48 -33.98
N SER A 10 -47.07 -4.44 -34.49
CA SER A 10 -45.71 -4.03 -34.17
C SER A 10 -45.54 -3.91 -32.66
N ILE A 11 -44.62 -4.68 -32.06
CA ILE A 11 -44.01 -4.33 -30.77
C ILE A 11 -42.51 -4.28 -30.99
N PHE A 12 -42.10 -3.07 -31.37
CA PHE A 12 -40.77 -2.54 -31.13
C PHE A 12 -40.54 -2.49 -29.61
N ILE A 13 -39.26 -2.50 -29.19
CA ILE A 13 -38.76 -2.27 -27.83
C ILE A 13 -38.58 -3.54 -27.00
N LEU A 14 -37.31 -3.95 -26.83
CA LEU A 14 -36.67 -4.26 -25.54
C LEU A 14 -35.14 -4.41 -25.74
N PHE A 15 -34.51 -3.36 -26.26
CA PHE A 15 -33.04 -3.19 -26.32
C PHE A 15 -32.58 -2.06 -25.38
N PHE A 16 -33.30 -1.82 -24.28
CA PHE A 16 -33.19 -0.59 -23.49
C PHE A 16 -32.35 -0.61 -22.20
N PRO A 17 -32.02 -1.72 -21.51
CA PRO A 17 -31.32 -1.59 -20.21
C PRO A 17 -29.83 -1.17 -20.34
N ARG A 18 -29.14 -1.65 -21.38
CA ARG A 18 -27.71 -1.40 -21.59
C ARG A 18 -27.43 0.00 -22.12
N LEU A 19 -28.26 0.48 -23.03
CA LEU A 19 -28.22 1.88 -23.48
C LEU A 19 -28.55 2.85 -22.34
N PHE A 20 -29.46 2.48 -21.43
CA PHE A 20 -29.85 3.36 -20.34
C PHE A 20 -28.78 3.50 -19.25
N MET A 21 -28.09 2.41 -18.86
CA MET A 21 -26.97 2.51 -17.91
C MET A 21 -25.74 3.19 -18.51
N PHE A 22 -25.38 2.88 -19.76
CA PHE A 22 -24.30 3.59 -20.46
C PHE A 22 -24.63 5.08 -20.60
N ALA A 23 -25.90 5.42 -20.89
CA ALA A 23 -26.35 6.81 -20.92
C ALA A 23 -26.31 7.49 -19.53
N GLN A 24 -26.64 6.77 -18.44
CA GLN A 24 -26.54 7.32 -17.08
C GLN A 24 -25.10 7.55 -16.64
N GLU A 25 -24.19 6.61 -16.92
CA GLU A 25 -22.77 6.73 -16.58
C GLU A 25 -22.08 7.83 -17.40
N THR A 26 -22.36 7.87 -18.72
CA THR A 26 -21.93 8.98 -19.59
C THR A 26 -22.49 10.31 -19.08
N SER A 27 -23.76 10.33 -18.64
CA SER A 27 -24.38 11.53 -18.06
C SER A 27 -23.73 11.98 -16.74
N ILE A 28 -23.23 11.07 -15.90
CA ILE A 28 -22.52 11.43 -14.66
C ILE A 28 -21.15 12.03 -14.99
N ILE A 29 -20.39 11.39 -15.88
CA ILE A 29 -19.08 11.89 -16.32
C ILE A 29 -19.22 13.25 -16.99
N ASP A 30 -20.23 13.42 -17.84
CA ASP A 30 -20.52 14.70 -18.50
C ASP A 30 -20.87 15.79 -17.47
N LYS A 31 -21.70 15.48 -16.46
CA LYS A 31 -21.99 16.42 -15.37
C LYS A 31 -20.74 16.81 -14.58
N GLN A 32 -19.87 15.85 -14.27
CA GLN A 32 -18.63 16.13 -13.56
C GLN A 32 -17.67 16.95 -14.42
N ARG A 33 -17.61 16.69 -15.73
CA ARG A 33 -16.88 17.51 -16.69
C ARG A 33 -17.43 18.94 -16.72
N ASP A 34 -18.75 19.09 -16.71
CA ASP A 34 -19.40 20.40 -16.66
C ASP A 34 -19.12 21.13 -15.34
N ILE A 35 -19.03 20.42 -14.21
CA ILE A 35 -18.58 21.01 -12.94
C ILE A 35 -17.17 21.59 -13.09
N ILE A 36 -16.23 20.89 -13.72
CA ILE A 36 -14.86 21.41 -13.96
C ILE A 36 -14.89 22.67 -14.85
N ARG A 37 -15.77 22.69 -15.85
CA ARG A 37 -15.83 23.76 -16.86
C ARG A 37 -16.58 25.00 -16.38
N TYR A 38 -17.66 24.82 -15.64
CA TYR A 38 -18.65 25.87 -15.37
C TYR A 38 -19.01 26.00 -13.89
N GLY A 39 -18.59 25.06 -13.04
CA GLY A 39 -18.88 25.06 -11.62
C GLY A 39 -18.12 26.14 -10.85
N THR A 40 -18.59 26.41 -9.64
CA THR A 40 -17.91 27.25 -8.66
C THR A 40 -16.63 26.58 -8.15
N GLU A 41 -15.73 27.38 -7.58
CA GLU A 41 -14.48 26.87 -6.99
C GLU A 41 -14.71 25.78 -5.94
N THR A 42 -15.81 25.90 -5.17
CA THR A 42 -16.21 24.92 -4.16
C THR A 42 -16.68 23.61 -4.79
N GLU A 43 -17.49 23.69 -5.85
CA GLU A 43 -17.96 22.50 -6.56
C GLU A 43 -16.81 21.74 -7.22
N ILE A 44 -15.87 22.47 -7.85
CA ILE A 44 -14.67 21.89 -8.45
C ILE A 44 -13.81 21.22 -7.37
N ALA A 45 -13.54 21.90 -6.26
CA ALA A 45 -12.74 21.34 -5.17
C ALA A 45 -13.36 20.07 -4.56
N ASN A 46 -14.69 20.07 -4.37
CA ASN A 46 -15.42 18.89 -3.88
C ASN A 46 -15.38 17.73 -4.87
N LEU A 47 -15.47 18.02 -6.17
CA LEU A 47 -15.33 17.02 -7.21
C LEU A 47 -13.93 16.41 -7.20
N ILE A 48 -12.87 17.22 -7.13
CA ILE A 48 -11.49 16.72 -7.04
C ILE A 48 -11.32 15.79 -5.84
N ALA A 49 -11.86 16.16 -4.66
CA ALA A 49 -11.82 15.31 -3.48
C ALA A 49 -12.55 13.97 -3.69
N THR A 50 -13.67 13.98 -4.43
CA THR A 50 -14.41 12.76 -4.79
C THR A 50 -13.61 11.90 -5.74
N LEU A 51 -13.08 12.47 -6.83
CA LEU A 51 -12.24 11.76 -7.80
C LEU A 51 -11.03 11.12 -7.16
N ARG A 52 -10.39 11.83 -6.21
CA ARG A 52 -9.26 11.33 -5.44
C ARG A 52 -9.63 10.13 -4.58
N LYS A 53 -10.74 10.21 -3.83
CA LYS A 53 -11.24 9.10 -3.01
C LYS A 53 -11.51 7.84 -3.85
N ASP A 54 -12.03 8.04 -5.06
CA ASP A 54 -12.39 6.94 -5.96
C ASP A 54 -11.24 6.51 -6.88
N ASN A 55 -10.07 7.16 -6.78
CA ASN A 55 -8.92 7.01 -7.66
C ASN A 55 -9.28 7.09 -9.17
N ALA A 56 -10.19 8.00 -9.51
CA ALA A 56 -10.81 8.12 -10.83
C ALA A 56 -9.96 8.96 -11.79
N THR A 57 -9.49 8.39 -12.91
CA THR A 57 -8.55 9.05 -13.84
C THR A 57 -9.16 9.61 -15.12
N TYR A 58 -10.48 9.49 -15.31
CA TYR A 58 -11.15 9.81 -16.59
C TYR A 58 -11.36 11.32 -16.84
N LEU A 59 -11.02 12.19 -15.88
CA LEU A 59 -11.08 13.65 -16.01
C LEU A 59 -9.71 14.33 -15.93
N ASN A 60 -8.62 13.58 -16.11
CA ASN A 60 -7.26 14.12 -15.91
C ASN A 60 -6.95 15.29 -16.86
N ASP A 61 -7.40 15.24 -18.11
CA ASP A 61 -7.13 16.30 -19.08
C ASP A 61 -7.88 17.59 -18.73
N GLU A 62 -9.11 17.49 -18.24
CA GLU A 62 -9.89 18.63 -17.75
C GLU A 62 -9.30 19.21 -16.48
N LEU A 63 -8.81 18.36 -15.57
CA LEU A 63 -8.11 18.81 -14.36
C LEU A 63 -6.79 19.51 -14.68
N ILE A 64 -6.03 19.04 -15.67
CA ILE A 64 -4.84 19.75 -16.18
C ILE A 64 -5.23 21.12 -16.73
N THR A 65 -6.29 21.15 -17.54
CA THR A 65 -6.77 22.38 -18.18
C THR A 65 -7.16 23.44 -17.15
N ILE A 66 -7.99 23.09 -16.15
CA ILE A 66 -8.43 24.05 -15.14
C ILE A 66 -7.27 24.51 -14.24
N ALA A 67 -6.34 23.62 -13.89
CA ALA A 67 -5.18 23.96 -13.07
C ALA A 67 -4.21 24.93 -13.78
N ASN A 68 -4.12 24.89 -15.11
CA ASN A 68 -3.29 25.82 -15.87
C ASN A 68 -3.85 27.24 -15.93
N ILE A 69 -5.17 27.42 -15.78
CA ILE A 69 -5.83 28.73 -15.91
C ILE A 69 -6.25 29.36 -14.58
N THR A 70 -6.47 28.55 -13.54
CA THR A 70 -6.97 29.05 -12.26
C THR A 70 -5.85 29.58 -11.36
N LYS A 71 -6.19 30.54 -10.48
CA LYS A 71 -5.38 30.96 -9.32
C LYS A 71 -5.97 30.49 -8.00
N ASN A 72 -7.07 29.72 -8.05
CA ASN A 72 -7.73 29.28 -6.83
C ASN A 72 -6.88 28.24 -6.09
N VAL A 73 -6.56 28.57 -4.84
CA VAL A 73 -5.69 27.78 -3.96
C VAL A 73 -6.22 26.37 -3.72
N LYS A 74 -7.53 26.23 -3.51
CA LYS A 74 -8.16 24.92 -3.23
C LYS A 74 -8.13 24.02 -4.45
N ILE A 75 -8.39 24.58 -5.64
CA ILE A 75 -8.31 23.83 -6.89
C ILE A 75 -6.86 23.40 -7.14
N LEU A 76 -5.90 24.32 -7.13
CA LEU A 76 -4.49 23.99 -7.40
C LEU A 76 -3.93 22.96 -6.42
N THR A 77 -4.14 23.16 -5.11
CA THR A 77 -3.72 22.22 -4.05
C THR A 77 -4.37 20.85 -4.24
N GLY A 78 -5.67 20.83 -4.53
CA GLY A 78 -6.43 19.62 -4.78
C GLY A 78 -5.91 18.84 -5.99
N VAL A 79 -5.72 19.53 -7.12
CA VAL A 79 -5.22 18.90 -8.36
C VAL A 79 -3.79 18.39 -8.17
N PHE A 80 -2.87 19.18 -7.60
CA PHE A 80 -1.51 18.71 -7.33
C PHE A 80 -1.49 17.49 -6.41
N SER A 81 -2.29 17.49 -5.34
CA SER A 81 -2.38 16.34 -4.43
C SER A 81 -2.90 15.10 -5.14
N PHE A 82 -3.97 15.26 -5.93
CA PHE A 82 -4.57 14.19 -6.72
C PHE A 82 -3.56 13.58 -7.72
N PHE A 83 -2.82 14.41 -8.46
CA PHE A 83 -1.80 13.95 -9.41
C PHE A 83 -0.58 13.35 -8.71
N THR A 84 -0.20 13.87 -7.54
CA THR A 84 0.89 13.34 -6.71
C THR A 84 0.59 11.91 -6.26
N GLU A 85 -0.60 11.65 -5.74
CA GLU A 85 -1.04 10.31 -5.29
C GLU A 85 -1.05 9.29 -6.46
N GLN A 86 -1.34 9.76 -7.67
CA GLN A 86 -1.37 8.93 -8.88
C GLN A 86 -0.03 8.87 -9.63
N ASN A 87 0.99 9.61 -9.19
CA ASN A 87 2.25 9.79 -9.91
C ASN A 87 2.05 10.18 -11.40
N LYS A 88 1.13 11.12 -11.65
CA LYS A 88 0.68 11.50 -12.99
C LYS A 88 1.35 12.79 -13.48
N SER A 89 1.85 12.79 -14.72
CA SER A 89 2.44 13.96 -15.38
C SER A 89 1.39 14.92 -15.97
N GLY A 90 1.80 16.14 -16.35
CA GLY A 90 0.97 17.11 -17.10
C GLY A 90 0.91 18.52 -16.50
N LEU A 91 1.39 18.71 -15.27
CA LEU A 91 1.37 19.99 -14.54
C LEU A 91 2.78 20.50 -14.18
N GLU A 92 3.83 19.94 -14.77
CA GLU A 92 5.24 20.24 -14.48
C GLU A 92 5.51 21.73 -14.59
N GLN A 93 5.15 22.32 -15.73
CA GLN A 93 5.41 23.72 -16.01
C GLN A 93 4.66 24.62 -15.02
N LYS A 94 3.39 24.31 -14.73
CA LYS A 94 2.59 25.10 -13.78
C LYS A 94 3.14 25.02 -12.36
N ALA A 95 3.57 23.84 -11.94
CA ALA A 95 4.19 23.65 -10.64
C ALA A 95 5.52 24.42 -10.53
N ILE A 96 6.36 24.36 -11.57
CA ILE A 96 7.65 25.09 -11.61
C ILE A 96 7.42 26.60 -11.55
N GLU A 97 6.43 27.14 -12.27
CA GLU A 97 6.04 28.55 -12.22
C GLU A 97 5.67 28.97 -10.78
N ILE A 98 4.81 28.19 -10.11
CA ILE A 98 4.39 28.45 -8.72
C ILE A 98 5.59 28.43 -7.76
N ILE A 99 6.53 27.50 -7.96
CA ILE A 99 7.76 27.39 -7.13
C ILE A 99 8.67 28.60 -7.34
N GLN A 100 8.81 29.06 -8.58
CA GLN A 100 9.62 30.24 -8.92
C GLN A 100 9.01 31.52 -8.33
N ASN A 101 7.68 31.65 -8.37
CA ASN A 101 6.92 32.79 -7.85
C ASN A 101 6.42 32.60 -6.41
N ARG A 102 7.07 31.74 -5.62
CA ARG A 102 6.63 31.30 -4.28
C ARG A 102 6.29 32.41 -3.27
N TYR A 103 6.83 33.62 -3.43
CA TYR A 103 6.54 34.75 -2.54
C TYR A 103 5.19 35.43 -2.85
N ASP A 104 4.68 35.26 -4.07
CA ASP A 104 3.38 35.78 -4.51
C ASP A 104 2.26 34.75 -4.39
N GLU A 105 2.61 33.51 -4.02
CA GLU A 105 1.71 32.37 -3.96
C GLU A 105 1.37 31.99 -2.52
N GLN A 106 0.23 31.31 -2.32
CA GLN A 106 -0.09 30.75 -1.00
C GLN A 106 0.84 29.60 -0.63
N LYS A 107 1.31 29.57 0.62
CA LYS A 107 2.29 28.57 1.09
C LYS A 107 1.85 27.12 0.84
N GLU A 108 0.56 26.84 0.95
CA GLU A 108 0.02 25.49 0.73
C GLU A 108 0.05 25.09 -0.75
N THR A 109 -0.23 26.03 -1.67
CA THR A 109 -0.08 25.82 -3.11
C THR A 109 1.37 25.55 -3.47
N VAL A 110 2.31 26.34 -2.93
CA VAL A 110 3.75 26.16 -3.17
C VAL A 110 4.21 24.79 -2.67
N ARG A 111 3.80 24.39 -1.46
CA ARG A 111 4.16 23.09 -0.90
C ARG A 111 3.63 21.93 -1.77
N SER A 112 2.38 22.02 -2.20
CA SER A 112 1.77 21.00 -3.07
C SER A 112 2.46 20.92 -4.44
N ALA A 113 2.86 22.06 -5.01
CA ALA A 113 3.64 22.11 -6.23
C ALA A 113 5.03 21.45 -6.07
N ILE A 114 5.72 21.72 -4.96
CA ILE A 114 7.02 21.10 -4.62
C ILE A 114 6.87 19.58 -4.47
N GLU A 115 5.84 19.12 -3.76
CA GLU A 115 5.57 17.70 -3.55
C GLU A 115 5.26 16.99 -4.87
N TYR A 116 4.45 17.62 -5.72
CA TYR A 116 4.11 17.13 -7.05
C TYR A 116 5.35 16.92 -7.92
N VAL A 117 6.19 17.95 -8.12
CA VAL A 117 7.40 17.82 -8.96
C VAL A 117 8.37 16.77 -8.43
N GLY A 118 8.40 16.57 -7.10
CA GLY A 118 9.17 15.51 -6.46
C GLY A 118 8.63 14.11 -6.78
N ALA A 119 7.31 13.91 -6.67
CA ALA A 119 6.67 12.62 -6.91
C ALA A 119 6.86 12.13 -8.34
N ILE A 120 6.61 13.01 -9.32
CA ILE A 120 6.79 12.72 -10.75
C ILE A 120 8.24 12.86 -11.23
N LYS A 121 9.18 13.19 -10.32
CA LYS A 121 10.62 13.28 -10.56
C LYS A 121 10.99 14.26 -11.70
N ALA A 122 10.33 15.41 -11.75
CA ALA A 122 10.57 16.42 -12.79
C ALA A 122 11.97 17.04 -12.71
N GLN A 123 12.87 16.62 -13.60
CA GLN A 123 14.26 17.12 -13.66
C GLN A 123 14.32 18.65 -13.86
N ALA A 124 13.40 19.22 -14.62
CA ALA A 124 13.31 20.67 -14.86
C ALA A 124 13.08 21.50 -13.58
N ALA A 125 12.56 20.89 -12.50
CA ALA A 125 12.30 21.60 -11.25
C ALA A 125 13.55 21.73 -10.36
N LEU A 126 14.63 20.97 -10.61
CA LEU A 126 15.78 20.89 -9.71
C LEU A 126 16.39 22.25 -9.39
N LYS A 127 16.59 23.09 -10.41
CA LYS A 127 17.17 24.42 -10.21
C LYS A 127 16.29 25.28 -9.30
N SER A 128 15.00 25.34 -9.58
CA SER A 128 14.03 26.07 -8.75
C SER A 128 13.97 25.56 -7.31
N LEU A 129 14.10 24.24 -7.10
CA LEU A 129 14.16 23.65 -5.76
C LEU A 129 15.48 23.97 -5.04
N GLN A 130 16.62 23.94 -5.74
CA GLN A 130 17.91 24.33 -5.16
C GLN A 130 17.94 25.81 -4.79
N ASP A 131 17.26 26.67 -5.55
CA ASP A 131 17.17 28.10 -5.26
C ASP A 131 16.42 28.38 -3.94
N ILE A 132 15.43 27.55 -3.57
CA ILE A 132 14.75 27.63 -2.26
C ILE A 132 15.76 27.51 -1.10
N LEU A 133 16.70 26.57 -1.20
CA LEU A 133 17.68 26.30 -0.15
C LEU A 133 18.67 27.46 0.04
N ASN A 134 18.86 28.29 -0.98
CA ASN A 134 19.77 29.43 -0.93
C ASN A 134 19.10 30.72 -0.41
N THR A 135 17.83 30.67 0.00
CA THR A 135 17.09 31.85 0.47
C THR A 135 17.02 31.92 1.99
N GLU A 136 16.73 33.12 2.51
CA GLU A 136 16.52 33.33 3.95
C GLU A 136 15.20 32.71 4.44
N ASP A 137 14.22 32.55 3.54
CA ASP A 137 12.92 31.97 3.87
C ASP A 137 13.03 30.44 4.02
N LYS A 138 12.90 29.99 5.27
CA LYS A 138 12.98 28.57 5.62
C LYS A 138 11.68 27.79 5.42
N SER A 139 10.59 28.45 4.96
CA SER A 139 9.24 27.86 4.88
C SER A 139 9.14 26.59 4.03
N PHE A 140 10.05 26.41 3.06
CA PHE A 140 9.97 25.36 2.05
C PHE A 140 11.21 24.46 1.97
N ILE A 141 12.23 24.69 2.81
CA ILE A 141 13.52 23.97 2.76
C ILE A 141 13.31 22.45 2.86
N ASN A 142 12.56 22.01 3.87
CA ASN A 142 12.29 20.58 4.08
C ASN A 142 11.63 19.91 2.86
N SER A 143 10.54 20.49 2.35
CA SER A 143 9.82 19.96 1.18
C SER A 143 10.70 19.95 -0.06
N ALA A 144 11.49 21.02 -0.28
CA ALA A 144 12.39 21.11 -1.41
C ALA A 144 13.49 20.03 -1.35
N ILE A 145 14.12 19.82 -0.19
CA ILE A 145 15.14 18.77 0.00
C ILE A 145 14.56 17.39 -0.31
N ARG A 146 13.38 17.07 0.24
CA ARG A 146 12.72 15.77 0.00
C ARG A 146 12.42 15.56 -1.49
N SER A 147 11.91 16.59 -2.17
CA SER A 147 11.64 16.52 -3.61
C SER A 147 12.91 16.42 -4.44
N ILE A 148 13.99 17.12 -4.08
CA ILE A 148 15.32 16.99 -4.70
C ILE A 148 15.80 15.53 -4.61
N GLY A 149 15.71 14.89 -3.44
CA GLY A 149 16.08 13.49 -3.26
C GLY A 149 15.27 12.54 -4.17
N LYS A 150 13.94 12.71 -4.24
CA LYS A 150 13.09 11.91 -5.13
C LYS A 150 13.46 12.08 -6.60
N ILE A 151 13.69 13.32 -7.05
CA ILE A 151 14.12 13.61 -8.43
C ILE A 151 15.48 12.97 -8.72
N ALA A 152 16.42 13.07 -7.77
CA ALA A 152 17.75 12.49 -7.88
C ALA A 152 17.71 10.97 -8.10
N SER A 153 16.76 10.25 -7.49
CA SER A 153 16.65 8.79 -7.65
C SER A 153 16.56 8.31 -9.12
N SER A 154 16.02 9.15 -10.02
CA SER A 154 15.92 8.88 -11.46
C SER A 154 16.90 9.70 -12.34
N SER A 155 17.81 10.47 -11.73
CA SER A 155 18.81 11.27 -12.45
C SER A 155 20.00 10.43 -12.92
N SER A 156 20.81 11.00 -13.82
CA SER A 156 22.07 10.39 -14.25
C SER A 156 23.06 10.25 -13.08
N ALA A 157 24.04 9.34 -13.18
CA ALA A 157 25.03 9.15 -12.12
C ALA A 157 25.80 10.43 -11.76
N HIS A 158 26.16 11.23 -12.77
CA HIS A 158 26.83 12.52 -12.56
C HIS A 158 25.94 13.51 -11.80
N GLN A 159 24.68 13.66 -12.23
CA GLN A 159 23.74 14.57 -11.59
C GLN A 159 23.36 14.13 -10.18
N LYS A 160 23.24 12.82 -9.93
CA LYS A 160 23.06 12.26 -8.57
C LYS A 160 24.19 12.70 -7.65
N LYS A 161 25.44 12.61 -8.11
CA LYS A 161 26.62 13.04 -7.37
C LYS A 161 26.61 14.54 -7.10
N ASP A 162 26.34 15.37 -8.10
CA ASP A 162 26.27 16.83 -7.92
C ASP A 162 25.20 17.23 -6.90
N ILE A 163 24.04 16.57 -6.93
CA ILE A 163 22.96 16.78 -5.94
C ILE A 163 23.43 16.35 -4.54
N ALA A 164 24.08 15.19 -4.43
CA ALA A 164 24.58 14.69 -3.16
C ALA A 164 25.63 15.62 -2.55
N ASP A 165 26.60 16.08 -3.34
CA ASP A 165 27.65 17.02 -2.92
C ASP A 165 27.05 18.36 -2.48
N PHE A 166 26.06 18.87 -3.24
CA PHE A 166 25.31 20.07 -2.87
C PHE A 166 24.61 19.92 -1.51
N LEU A 167 23.90 18.80 -1.29
CA LEU A 167 23.17 18.54 -0.06
C LEU A 167 24.12 18.37 1.16
N ILE A 168 25.26 17.69 0.98
CA ILE A 168 26.28 17.56 2.02
C ILE A 168 26.88 18.92 2.37
N ASN A 169 27.22 19.73 1.36
CA ASN A 169 27.73 21.08 1.59
C ASN A 169 26.70 21.95 2.32
N PHE A 170 25.43 21.88 1.92
CA PHE A 170 24.34 22.58 2.59
C PHE A 170 24.19 22.16 4.06
N TYR A 171 24.28 20.85 4.35
CA TYR A 171 24.28 20.32 5.71
C TYR A 171 25.41 20.90 6.58
N LYS A 172 26.62 20.98 6.02
CA LYS A 172 27.83 21.38 6.76
C LYS A 172 27.94 22.88 6.99
N THR A 173 27.41 23.69 6.06
CA THR A 173 27.68 25.14 6.03
C THR A 173 26.54 26.00 6.57
N LYS A 174 25.33 25.44 6.72
CA LYS A 174 24.14 26.20 7.13
C LYS A 174 23.67 25.82 8.53
N GLU A 175 23.10 26.80 9.21
CA GLU A 175 22.35 26.56 10.45
C GLU A 175 20.96 26.01 10.13
N LEU A 176 20.86 24.69 10.26
CA LEU A 176 19.67 23.91 9.90
C LEU A 176 18.91 23.45 11.13
N SER A 177 17.58 23.41 10.98
CA SER A 177 16.71 22.72 11.92
C SER A 177 16.97 21.21 11.87
N ASP A 178 16.44 20.52 12.88
CA ASP A 178 16.54 19.08 12.98
C ASP A 178 15.86 18.39 11.81
N ASP A 179 14.67 18.88 11.46
CA ASP A 179 13.87 18.35 10.37
C ASP A 179 14.58 18.51 9.03
N ASP A 180 15.26 19.64 8.80
CA ASP A 180 16.03 19.87 7.58
C ASP A 180 17.24 18.93 7.50
N LYS A 181 17.98 18.74 8.61
CA LYS A 181 19.10 17.78 8.66
C LYS A 181 18.64 16.36 8.37
N ASN A 182 17.51 15.93 8.93
CA ASN A 182 16.93 14.62 8.66
C ASN A 182 16.45 14.49 7.21
N ALA A 183 15.83 15.54 6.65
CA ALA A 183 15.43 15.56 5.25
C ALA A 183 16.63 15.43 4.31
N ILE A 184 17.77 16.04 4.63
CA ILE A 184 19.00 15.90 3.84
C ILE A 184 19.48 14.45 3.85
N ILE A 185 19.58 13.83 5.03
CA ILE A 185 20.03 12.44 5.15
C ILE A 185 19.10 11.50 4.38
N TYR A 186 17.78 11.70 4.49
CA TYR A 186 16.79 10.98 3.71
C TYR A 186 17.03 11.16 2.19
N ALA A 187 17.21 12.40 1.75
CA ALA A 187 17.44 12.73 0.34
C ALA A 187 18.76 12.10 -0.18
N LEU A 188 19.82 12.08 0.62
CA LEU A 188 21.07 11.36 0.29
C LEU A 188 20.82 9.87 0.10
N GLY A 189 20.03 9.24 0.98
CA GLY A 189 19.60 7.85 0.81
C GLY A 189 18.82 7.60 -0.50
N GLU A 190 17.97 8.55 -0.92
CA GLU A 190 17.25 8.49 -2.20
C GLU A 190 18.17 8.62 -3.42
N THR A 191 19.29 9.34 -3.31
CA THR A 191 20.23 9.46 -4.44
C THR A 191 20.86 8.12 -4.81
N GLY A 192 21.12 7.26 -3.80
CA GLY A 192 21.84 6.00 -3.98
C GLY A 192 23.33 6.17 -4.28
N VAL A 193 23.93 7.31 -3.96
CA VAL A 193 25.34 7.63 -4.26
C VAL A 193 26.25 7.05 -3.17
N SER A 194 27.10 6.09 -3.53
CA SER A 194 28.03 5.43 -2.60
C SER A 194 29.04 6.37 -1.96
N GLU A 195 29.45 7.45 -2.61
CA GLU A 195 30.36 8.44 -2.03
C GLU A 195 29.79 9.19 -0.81
N THR A 196 28.48 9.10 -0.57
CA THR A 196 27.84 9.73 0.60
C THR A 196 27.95 8.89 1.87
N ILE A 197 28.39 7.63 1.76
CA ILE A 197 28.35 6.65 2.85
C ILE A 197 29.13 7.11 4.06
N ASP A 198 30.37 7.59 3.89
CA ASP A 198 31.21 7.99 5.03
C ASP A 198 30.54 9.11 5.83
N PHE A 199 29.98 10.11 5.14
CA PHE A 199 29.24 11.20 5.77
C PHE A 199 28.00 10.70 6.54
N ILE A 200 27.23 9.76 5.97
CA ILE A 200 26.04 9.21 6.63
C ILE A 200 26.45 8.28 7.79
N ALA A 201 27.51 7.50 7.63
CA ALA A 201 28.05 6.60 8.64
C ALA A 201 28.58 7.36 9.88
N ASP A 202 29.26 8.48 9.67
CA ASP A 202 29.70 9.37 10.76
C ASP A 202 28.50 9.83 11.61
N ILE A 203 27.38 10.17 10.97
CA ILE A 203 26.15 10.57 11.67
C ILE A 203 25.52 9.37 12.41
N ALA A 204 25.47 8.20 11.78
CA ALA A 204 24.87 7.00 12.37
C ALA A 204 25.62 6.51 13.61
N THR A 205 26.93 6.71 13.65
CA THR A 205 27.83 6.14 14.68
C THR A 205 28.28 7.15 15.74
N ASN A 206 27.99 8.45 15.56
CA ASN A 206 28.34 9.48 16.53
C ASN A 206 27.60 9.27 17.87
N PRO A 207 28.31 9.04 19.00
CA PRO A 207 27.68 8.79 20.29
C PRO A 207 26.82 9.96 20.79
N ASP A 208 27.18 11.20 20.43
CA ASP A 208 26.50 12.43 20.86
C ASP A 208 25.36 12.85 19.91
N GLU A 209 25.16 12.11 18.81
CA GLU A 209 24.06 12.39 17.88
C GLU A 209 22.73 11.87 18.42
N ARG A 210 21.66 12.60 18.10
CA ARG A 210 20.32 12.25 18.57
C ARG A 210 19.83 10.95 17.95
N PRO A 211 19.11 10.11 18.71
CA PRO A 211 18.59 8.83 18.24
C PRO A 211 17.84 8.92 16.91
N PHE A 212 16.95 9.90 16.76
CA PHE A 212 16.17 10.05 15.52
C PHE A 212 17.04 10.32 14.28
N ARG A 213 18.13 11.08 14.42
CA ARG A 213 19.04 11.35 13.29
C ARG A 213 19.89 10.12 12.96
N LYS A 214 20.35 9.38 13.98
CA LYS A 214 21.00 8.07 13.79
C LYS A 214 20.11 7.10 13.02
N MET A 215 18.84 6.98 13.43
CA MET A 215 17.85 6.15 12.74
C MET A 215 17.69 6.56 11.27
N THR A 216 17.59 7.86 11.00
CA THR A 216 17.47 8.39 9.62
C THR A 216 18.72 8.05 8.79
N ALA A 217 19.91 8.13 9.39
CA ALA A 217 21.17 7.76 8.75
C ALA A 217 21.26 6.25 8.47
N LEU A 218 20.87 5.40 9.42
CA LEU A 218 20.81 3.95 9.25
C LEU A 218 19.84 3.54 8.14
N GLU A 219 18.67 4.19 8.05
CA GLU A 219 17.71 3.97 6.97
C GLU A 219 18.30 4.38 5.61
N ALA A 220 18.97 5.54 5.53
CA ALA A 220 19.63 6.01 4.32
C ALA A 220 20.73 5.04 3.85
N LEU A 221 21.57 4.52 4.77
CA LEU A 221 22.56 3.49 4.44
C LEU A 221 21.89 2.20 3.93
N GLY A 222 20.83 1.75 4.60
CA GLY A 222 20.05 0.57 4.19
C GLY A 222 19.37 0.71 2.83
N LYS A 223 19.11 1.95 2.41
CA LYS A 223 18.54 2.28 1.11
C LYS A 223 19.58 2.37 0.00
N ILE A 224 20.80 2.88 0.31
CA ILE A 224 21.95 2.89 -0.61
C ILE A 224 22.44 1.45 -0.87
N ARG A 225 22.38 0.57 0.14
CA ARG A 225 22.71 -0.88 0.04
C ARG A 225 24.15 -1.18 -0.40
N ASP A 226 25.08 -0.29 -0.06
CA ASP A 226 26.51 -0.49 -0.31
C ASP A 226 27.19 -1.03 0.94
N GLU A 227 28.03 -2.06 0.77
CA GLU A 227 28.69 -2.78 1.85
C GLU A 227 29.57 -1.89 2.73
N LYS A 228 30.06 -0.75 2.22
CA LYS A 228 30.82 0.22 3.02
C LYS A 228 30.03 0.75 4.22
N GLY A 229 28.70 0.86 4.08
CA GLY A 229 27.81 1.30 5.15
C GLY A 229 27.53 0.23 6.21
N LEU A 230 27.89 -1.03 5.95
CA LEU A 230 27.48 -2.16 6.78
C LEU A 230 28.03 -2.06 8.20
N ASN A 231 29.29 -1.65 8.38
CA ASN A 231 29.89 -1.51 9.70
C ASN A 231 29.12 -0.52 10.59
N ALA A 232 28.67 0.60 10.04
CA ALA A 232 27.85 1.58 10.77
C ALA A 232 26.49 0.99 11.18
N ILE A 233 25.89 0.18 10.31
CA ILE A 233 24.62 -0.50 10.64
C ILE A 233 24.82 -1.55 11.73
N ILE A 234 25.91 -2.32 11.68
CA ILE A 234 26.26 -3.31 12.71
C ILE A 234 26.43 -2.63 14.08
N GLN A 235 27.11 -1.48 14.13
CA GLN A 235 27.23 -0.70 15.36
C GLN A 235 25.87 -0.18 15.84
N GLY A 236 25.03 0.33 14.93
CA GLY A 236 23.67 0.78 15.26
C GLY A 236 22.79 -0.34 15.85
N ALA A 237 22.99 -1.61 15.42
CA ALA A 237 22.29 -2.77 15.97
C ALA A 237 22.64 -3.05 17.45
N GLN A 238 23.71 -2.44 17.97
CA GLN A 238 24.19 -2.53 19.34
C GLN A 238 23.99 -1.22 20.12
N ASP A 239 23.31 -0.21 19.55
CA ASP A 239 23.11 1.08 20.20
C ASP A 239 22.29 0.95 21.51
N SER A 240 22.61 1.81 22.48
CA SER A 240 21.88 1.92 23.74
C SER A 240 20.40 2.27 23.54
N ASP A 241 20.06 3.08 22.53
CA ASP A 241 18.69 3.43 22.21
C ASP A 241 17.99 2.27 21.46
N PRO A 242 16.89 1.74 22.00
CA PRO A 242 16.21 0.59 21.41
C PRO A 242 15.55 0.88 20.05
N ASN A 243 15.21 2.12 19.73
CA ASN A 243 14.70 2.49 18.41
C ASN A 243 15.83 2.56 17.37
N VAL A 244 17.04 2.97 17.76
CA VAL A 244 18.23 2.92 16.90
C VAL A 244 18.57 1.47 16.56
N ARG A 245 18.57 0.55 17.54
CA ARG A 245 18.74 -0.89 17.28
C ARG A 245 17.70 -1.43 16.30
N ALA A 246 16.43 -1.14 16.52
CA ALA A 246 15.36 -1.60 15.64
C ALA A 246 15.52 -1.06 14.20
N SER A 247 15.93 0.21 14.06
CA SER A 247 16.21 0.82 12.76
C SER A 247 17.38 0.13 12.05
N ALA A 248 18.49 -0.12 12.76
CA ALA A 248 19.62 -0.84 12.21
C ALA A 248 19.25 -2.26 11.74
N ILE A 249 18.53 -3.03 12.55
CA ILE A 249 18.07 -4.38 12.18
C ILE A 249 17.14 -4.34 10.96
N SER A 250 16.28 -3.32 10.85
CA SER A 250 15.46 -3.12 9.65
C SER A 250 16.32 -2.88 8.41
N SER A 251 17.35 -2.03 8.51
CA SER A 251 18.26 -1.74 7.39
C SER A 251 19.06 -2.96 6.96
N LEU A 252 19.42 -3.86 7.88
CA LEU A 252 20.10 -5.13 7.59
C LEU A 252 19.28 -6.06 6.66
N GLY A 253 17.96 -5.96 6.65
CA GLY A 253 17.08 -6.74 5.75
C GLY A 253 17.33 -6.47 4.27
N SER A 254 17.84 -5.28 3.93
CA SER A 254 18.14 -4.86 2.55
C SER A 254 19.51 -5.30 2.04
N PHE A 255 20.34 -5.92 2.87
CA PHE A 255 21.64 -6.47 2.46
C PHE A 255 21.52 -7.97 2.19
N SER A 256 22.36 -8.50 1.30
CA SER A 256 22.43 -9.94 0.99
C SER A 256 23.61 -10.66 1.64
N ASP A 257 24.54 -9.93 2.28
CA ASP A 257 25.72 -10.53 2.94
C ASP A 257 25.26 -11.52 4.03
N LYS A 258 25.90 -12.71 4.06
CA LYS A 258 25.66 -13.75 5.06
C LYS A 258 26.12 -13.35 6.46
N LYS A 259 27.11 -12.45 6.57
CA LYS A 259 27.61 -11.92 7.85
C LYS A 259 26.53 -11.18 8.66
N VAL A 260 25.46 -10.76 8.00
CA VAL A 260 24.32 -10.08 8.59
C VAL A 260 23.35 -11.05 9.29
N GLU A 261 23.31 -12.31 8.87
CA GLU A 261 22.33 -13.27 9.40
C GLU A 261 22.41 -13.45 10.92
N PRO A 262 23.59 -13.63 11.55
CA PRO A 262 23.68 -13.78 13.00
C PRO A 262 23.05 -12.60 13.77
N LEU A 263 23.20 -11.38 13.26
CA LEU A 263 22.64 -10.16 13.87
C LEU A 263 21.12 -10.14 13.81
N ILE A 264 20.53 -10.55 12.67
CA ILE A 264 19.07 -10.68 12.53
C ILE A 264 18.55 -11.78 13.47
N LEU A 265 19.24 -12.92 13.56
CA LEU A 265 18.84 -14.03 14.44
C LEU A 265 18.92 -13.64 15.92
N GLU A 266 19.94 -12.89 16.32
CA GLU A 266 20.10 -12.38 17.67
C GLU A 266 19.00 -11.36 18.03
N ALA A 267 18.63 -10.48 17.10
CA ALA A 267 17.62 -9.45 17.29
C ALA A 267 16.23 -10.00 17.66
N PHE A 268 15.91 -11.25 17.31
CA PHE A 268 14.70 -11.92 17.81
C PHE A 268 14.68 -12.11 19.33
N ARG A 269 15.80 -11.95 20.04
CA ARG A 269 15.90 -12.06 21.51
C ARG A 269 15.85 -10.70 22.22
N ASP A 270 15.81 -9.59 21.49
CA ASP A 270 15.83 -8.27 22.10
C ASP A 270 14.60 -8.03 23.00
N SER A 271 14.86 -7.41 24.15
CA SER A 271 13.82 -6.97 25.10
C SER A 271 12.80 -6.02 24.46
N PHE A 272 13.23 -5.18 23.51
CA PHE A 272 12.38 -4.25 22.81
C PHE A 272 11.68 -4.90 21.64
N TYR A 273 10.34 -4.89 21.68
CA TYR A 273 9.53 -5.58 20.70
C TYR A 273 9.72 -5.06 19.26
N LYS A 274 10.04 -3.77 19.05
CA LYS A 274 10.25 -3.25 17.69
C LYS A 274 11.51 -3.83 17.05
N THR A 275 12.54 -4.17 17.84
CA THR A 275 13.73 -4.86 17.33
C THR A 275 13.38 -6.28 16.89
N ARG A 276 12.57 -7.01 17.68
CA ARG A 276 12.06 -8.34 17.28
C ARG A 276 11.18 -8.27 16.04
N LEU A 277 10.33 -7.23 15.92
CA LEU A 277 9.53 -6.97 14.74
C LEU A 277 10.39 -6.68 13.51
N ALA A 278 11.43 -5.87 13.66
CA ALA A 278 12.40 -5.60 12.60
C ALA A 278 13.13 -6.88 12.17
N ALA A 279 13.50 -7.75 13.11
CA ALA A 279 14.11 -9.05 12.81
C ALA A 279 13.19 -9.95 11.98
N ALA A 280 11.88 -10.01 12.31
CA ALA A 280 10.90 -10.76 11.52
C ALA A 280 10.77 -10.23 10.09
N LYS A 281 10.74 -8.90 9.92
CA LYS A 281 10.68 -8.26 8.59
C LYS A 281 11.98 -8.47 7.79
N ALA A 282 13.14 -8.32 8.41
CA ALA A 282 14.42 -8.56 7.76
C ALA A 282 14.56 -10.03 7.32
N ALA A 283 14.07 -10.98 8.13
CA ALA A 283 14.00 -12.39 7.76
C ALA A 283 13.02 -12.66 6.61
N GLU A 284 11.87 -11.95 6.56
CA GLU A 284 10.92 -11.97 5.44
C GLU A 284 11.59 -11.49 4.14
N GLU A 285 12.17 -10.28 4.16
CA GLU A 285 12.80 -9.64 2.99
C GLU A 285 13.93 -10.48 2.39
N ARG A 286 14.68 -11.18 3.25
CA ARG A 286 15.80 -12.04 2.84
C ARG A 286 15.41 -13.50 2.56
N ALA A 287 14.14 -13.87 2.74
CA ALA A 287 13.69 -15.26 2.74
C ALA A 287 14.58 -16.17 3.61
N LEU A 288 14.93 -15.70 4.81
CA LEU A 288 15.97 -16.29 5.66
C LEU A 288 15.52 -17.60 6.34
N ALA A 289 15.83 -18.73 5.73
CA ALA A 289 15.45 -20.05 6.26
C ALA A 289 15.98 -20.33 7.68
N SER A 290 17.18 -19.85 8.03
CA SER A 290 17.75 -20.02 9.36
C SER A 290 16.95 -19.29 10.47
N ALA A 291 16.05 -18.37 10.12
CA ALA A 291 15.17 -17.69 11.05
C ALA A 291 13.91 -18.49 11.41
N ILE A 292 13.59 -19.59 10.71
CA ILE A 292 12.34 -20.34 10.89
C ILE A 292 12.10 -20.76 12.35
N PRO A 293 13.08 -21.30 13.11
CA PRO A 293 12.86 -21.63 14.52
C PRO A 293 12.49 -20.42 15.38
N TYR A 294 13.09 -19.25 15.11
CA TYR A 294 12.81 -17.99 15.81
C TYR A 294 11.42 -17.47 15.47
N LEU A 295 11.08 -17.45 14.18
CA LEU A 295 9.77 -17.04 13.68
C LEU A 295 8.65 -17.91 14.25
N LYS A 296 8.84 -19.24 14.24
CA LYS A 296 7.91 -20.19 14.86
C LYS A 296 7.72 -19.91 16.35
N PHE A 297 8.81 -19.71 17.09
CA PHE A 297 8.75 -19.40 18.52
C PHE A 297 8.00 -18.07 18.77
N ARG A 298 8.30 -17.03 18.00
CA ARG A 298 7.70 -15.70 18.15
C ARG A 298 6.24 -15.67 17.74
N ALA A 299 5.86 -16.32 16.64
CA ALA A 299 4.46 -16.47 16.23
C ALA A 299 3.59 -17.11 17.32
N ALA A 300 4.09 -18.12 18.02
CA ALA A 300 3.35 -18.80 19.07
C ALA A 300 3.37 -18.06 20.43
N ASN A 301 4.51 -17.46 20.80
CA ASN A 301 4.78 -17.11 22.19
C ASN A 301 5.09 -15.63 22.46
N ASP A 302 5.27 -14.78 21.44
CA ASP A 302 5.59 -13.37 21.71
C ASP A 302 4.47 -12.68 22.52
N GLU A 303 4.78 -11.67 23.32
CA GLU A 303 3.74 -10.93 24.05
C GLU A 303 3.03 -9.91 23.14
N VAL A 304 3.70 -9.44 22.08
CA VAL A 304 3.21 -8.39 21.21
C VAL A 304 2.58 -8.97 19.94
N ALA A 305 1.30 -8.68 19.71
CA ALA A 305 0.55 -9.15 18.55
C ALA A 305 1.24 -8.84 17.21
N ALA A 306 1.78 -7.62 17.05
CA ALA A 306 2.51 -7.21 15.85
C ALA A 306 3.73 -8.10 15.54
N VAL A 307 4.44 -8.59 16.57
CA VAL A 307 5.58 -9.51 16.38
C VAL A 307 5.08 -10.90 15.96
N LYS A 308 3.97 -11.37 16.53
CA LYS A 308 3.36 -12.64 16.11
C LYS A 308 2.95 -12.59 14.65
N GLU A 309 2.23 -11.53 14.28
CA GLU A 309 1.75 -11.27 12.92
C GLU A 309 2.88 -11.26 11.90
N ALA A 310 3.92 -10.45 12.15
CA ALA A 310 5.09 -10.40 11.29
C ALA A 310 5.79 -11.75 11.19
N SER A 311 5.82 -12.53 12.27
CA SER A 311 6.46 -13.85 12.27
C SER A 311 5.70 -14.87 11.41
N VAL A 312 4.36 -14.90 11.51
CA VAL A 312 3.51 -15.75 10.66
C VAL A 312 3.65 -15.35 9.19
N LYS A 313 3.63 -14.04 8.89
CA LYS A 313 3.81 -13.52 7.53
C LYS A 313 5.17 -13.89 6.95
N ALA A 314 6.24 -13.74 7.73
CA ALA A 314 7.59 -14.10 7.31
C ALA A 314 7.71 -15.60 6.99
N LEU A 315 7.12 -16.49 7.80
CA LEU A 315 7.04 -17.93 7.46
C LEU A 315 6.31 -18.16 6.12
N GLY A 316 5.20 -17.46 5.90
CA GLY A 316 4.44 -17.51 4.64
C GLY A 316 5.22 -17.03 3.41
N LYS A 317 6.14 -16.09 3.57
CA LYS A 317 7.00 -15.59 2.48
C LYS A 317 8.25 -16.43 2.26
N ILE A 318 8.84 -16.98 3.31
CA ILE A 318 9.96 -17.94 3.18
C ILE A 318 9.49 -19.20 2.44
N ALA A 319 8.28 -19.68 2.74
CA ALA A 319 7.53 -20.68 1.97
C ALA A 319 8.26 -21.99 1.61
N ASN A 320 9.39 -22.30 2.25
CA ASN A 320 10.05 -23.60 2.10
C ASN A 320 9.32 -24.68 2.92
N ASN A 321 9.71 -25.94 2.76
CA ASN A 321 9.04 -27.06 3.43
C ASN A 321 9.01 -26.92 4.97
N GLU A 322 10.06 -26.39 5.58
CA GLU A 322 10.14 -26.20 7.04
C GLU A 322 9.22 -25.06 7.51
N ALA A 323 9.19 -23.94 6.78
CA ALA A 323 8.31 -22.82 7.08
C ALA A 323 6.84 -23.20 6.90
N ILE A 324 6.52 -23.96 5.85
CA ILE A 324 5.19 -24.54 5.62
C ILE A 324 4.80 -25.46 6.78
N ALA A 325 5.69 -26.36 7.21
CA ALA A 325 5.42 -27.24 8.34
C ALA A 325 5.14 -26.44 9.64
N ALA A 326 5.88 -25.35 9.86
CA ALA A 326 5.63 -24.45 10.99
C ALA A 326 4.25 -23.77 10.89
N LEU A 327 3.82 -23.33 9.70
CA LEU A 327 2.47 -22.77 9.49
C LEU A 327 1.37 -23.79 9.74
N VAL A 328 1.53 -25.03 9.25
CA VAL A 328 0.58 -26.13 9.51
C VAL A 328 0.47 -26.39 11.01
N GLU A 329 1.59 -26.43 11.73
CA GLU A 329 1.57 -26.59 13.19
C GLU A 329 0.85 -25.43 13.90
N LEU A 330 1.13 -24.19 13.51
CA LEU A 330 0.48 -23.00 14.09
C LEU A 330 -1.04 -23.02 13.87
N PHE A 331 -1.48 -23.45 12.70
CA PHE A 331 -2.88 -23.61 12.33
C PHE A 331 -3.57 -24.74 13.12
N SER A 332 -2.96 -25.93 13.18
CA SER A 332 -3.59 -27.13 13.76
C SER A 332 -3.45 -27.24 15.28
N LYS A 333 -2.54 -26.49 15.92
CA LYS A 333 -2.32 -26.59 17.37
C LYS A 333 -3.56 -26.13 18.15
N LYS A 334 -4.12 -27.04 18.94
CA LYS A 334 -5.38 -26.87 19.68
C LYS A 334 -5.48 -25.54 20.43
N ASN A 335 -4.44 -25.21 21.20
CA ASN A 335 -4.39 -24.03 22.07
C ASN A 335 -3.78 -22.78 21.40
N SER A 336 -3.53 -22.79 20.09
CA SER A 336 -3.14 -21.55 19.39
C SER A 336 -4.28 -20.54 19.43
N PRO A 337 -4.01 -19.23 19.66
CA PRO A 337 -5.02 -18.20 19.54
C PRO A 337 -5.68 -18.21 18.16
N ASP A 338 -6.98 -17.92 18.10
CA ASP A 338 -7.74 -17.90 16.84
C ASP A 338 -7.08 -17.00 15.78
N THR A 339 -6.57 -15.84 16.19
CA THR A 339 -5.86 -14.91 15.30
C THR A 339 -4.67 -15.56 14.59
N ILE A 340 -3.88 -16.36 15.30
CA ILE A 340 -2.72 -17.07 14.74
C ILE A 340 -3.15 -18.18 13.80
N LYS A 341 -4.22 -18.92 14.15
CA LYS A 341 -4.78 -19.94 13.25
C LYS A 341 -5.28 -19.32 11.95
N ILE A 342 -6.00 -18.20 12.03
CA ILE A 342 -6.52 -17.47 10.86
C ILE A 342 -5.37 -16.97 9.98
N MET A 343 -4.33 -16.36 10.56
CA MET A 343 -3.17 -15.88 9.81
C MET A 343 -2.38 -17.03 9.15
N ALA A 344 -2.18 -18.14 9.87
CA ALA A 344 -1.51 -19.31 9.32
C ALA A 344 -2.33 -19.91 8.16
N ALA A 345 -3.65 -20.02 8.31
CA ALA A 345 -4.55 -20.44 7.23
C ALA A 345 -4.46 -19.51 6.01
N GLN A 346 -4.40 -18.19 6.24
CA GLN A 346 -4.24 -17.21 5.15
C GLN A 346 -2.93 -17.43 4.39
N MET A 347 -1.81 -17.62 5.11
CA MET A 347 -0.50 -17.89 4.48
C MET A 347 -0.53 -19.21 3.71
N LEU A 348 -1.07 -20.29 4.29
CA LEU A 348 -1.20 -21.58 3.63
C LEU A 348 -2.06 -21.50 2.36
N MET A 349 -3.20 -20.80 2.40
CA MET A 349 -4.04 -20.56 1.21
C MET A 349 -3.30 -19.79 0.12
N SER A 350 -2.46 -18.81 0.48
CA SER A 350 -1.66 -18.05 -0.48
C SER A 350 -0.53 -18.86 -1.12
N ILE A 351 -0.05 -19.90 -0.43
CA ILE A 351 0.98 -20.82 -0.93
C ILE A 351 0.35 -21.85 -1.89
N ASP A 352 -0.70 -22.55 -1.44
CA ASP A 352 -1.40 -23.54 -2.26
C ASP A 352 -2.82 -23.80 -1.71
N ALA A 353 -3.79 -23.02 -2.19
CA ALA A 353 -5.19 -23.18 -1.83
C ALA A 353 -5.76 -24.56 -2.20
N THR A 354 -5.24 -25.22 -3.23
CA THR A 354 -5.71 -26.55 -3.64
C THR A 354 -5.30 -27.60 -2.63
N LYS A 355 -4.06 -27.51 -2.13
CA LYS A 355 -3.51 -28.43 -1.13
C LYS A 355 -4.08 -28.19 0.27
N TYR A 356 -4.13 -26.93 0.74
CA TYR A 356 -4.47 -26.62 2.13
C TYR A 356 -5.93 -26.24 2.35
N GLY A 357 -6.68 -25.89 1.29
CA GLY A 357 -8.10 -25.56 1.36
C GLY A 357 -8.96 -26.61 2.09
N PRO A 358 -8.82 -27.93 1.84
CA PRO A 358 -9.65 -28.95 2.47
C PRO A 358 -9.54 -28.98 4.00
N ASP A 359 -8.33 -28.87 4.55
CA ASP A 359 -8.12 -28.85 6.01
C ASP A 359 -8.66 -27.56 6.64
N ILE A 360 -8.57 -26.44 5.93
CA ILE A 360 -9.12 -25.15 6.37
C ILE A 360 -10.65 -25.18 6.35
N ILE A 361 -11.27 -25.79 5.33
CA ILE A 361 -12.72 -26.03 5.28
C ILE A 361 -13.16 -26.88 6.48
N LYS A 362 -12.45 -27.97 6.75
CA LYS A 362 -12.74 -28.84 7.89
C LYS A 362 -12.68 -28.06 9.21
N SER A 363 -11.63 -27.27 9.43
CA SER A 363 -11.51 -26.44 10.63
C SER A 363 -12.59 -25.37 10.73
N TYR A 364 -13.04 -24.81 9.61
CA TYR A 364 -14.18 -23.87 9.57
C TYR A 364 -15.49 -24.57 10.01
N GLN A 365 -15.76 -25.77 9.50
CA GLN A 365 -16.93 -26.57 9.86
C GLN A 365 -16.90 -26.97 11.35
N GLU A 366 -15.75 -27.39 11.86
CA GLU A 366 -15.55 -27.70 13.29
C GLU A 366 -15.77 -26.46 14.18
N ALA A 367 -15.22 -25.30 13.78
CA ALA A 367 -15.41 -24.04 14.50
C ALA A 367 -16.91 -23.64 14.53
N LYS A 368 -17.64 -23.85 13.43
CA LYS A 368 -19.10 -23.64 13.36
C LYS A 368 -19.85 -24.58 14.31
N GLN A 369 -19.54 -25.87 14.29
CA GLN A 369 -20.16 -26.86 15.19
C GLN A 369 -19.91 -26.56 16.67
N GLN A 370 -18.69 -26.13 17.00
CA GLN A 370 -18.28 -25.76 18.36
C GLN A 370 -18.67 -24.33 18.76
N LYS A 371 -19.36 -23.59 17.89
CA LYS A 371 -19.78 -22.19 18.11
C LYS A 371 -18.61 -21.22 18.39
N GLN A 372 -17.43 -21.49 17.82
CA GLN A 372 -16.25 -20.63 17.88
C GLN A 372 -16.36 -19.49 16.86
N LYS A 373 -17.20 -18.50 17.17
CA LYS A 373 -17.60 -17.42 16.23
C LYS A 373 -16.41 -16.68 15.60
N THR A 374 -15.38 -16.35 16.40
CA THR A 374 -14.20 -15.61 15.93
C THR A 374 -13.40 -16.43 14.92
N LEU A 375 -13.05 -17.68 15.27
CA LEU A 375 -12.35 -18.59 14.38
C LEU A 375 -13.16 -18.87 13.12
N GLN A 376 -14.46 -19.17 13.26
CA GLN A 376 -15.37 -19.43 12.14
C GLN A 376 -15.39 -18.25 11.16
N ALA A 377 -15.62 -17.02 11.63
CA ALA A 377 -15.69 -15.85 10.77
C ALA A 377 -14.34 -15.55 10.09
N GLY A 378 -13.24 -15.69 10.82
CA GLY A 378 -11.90 -15.49 10.27
C GLY A 378 -11.54 -16.50 9.19
N LEU A 379 -11.81 -17.80 9.41
CA LEU A 379 -11.58 -18.84 8.41
C LEU A 379 -12.51 -18.68 7.20
N ALA A 380 -13.76 -18.27 7.40
CA ALA A 380 -14.69 -17.98 6.31
C ALA A 380 -14.17 -16.84 5.41
N LYS A 381 -13.60 -15.77 6.00
CA LYS A 381 -12.94 -14.70 5.25
C LYS A 381 -11.74 -15.23 4.45
N VAL A 382 -10.86 -16.00 5.09
CA VAL A 382 -9.68 -16.60 4.44
C VAL A 382 -10.09 -17.48 3.26
N LEU A 383 -11.09 -18.33 3.44
CA LEU A 383 -11.63 -19.18 2.37
C LEU A 383 -12.24 -18.32 1.25
N GLY A 384 -13.03 -17.30 1.61
CA GLY A 384 -13.66 -16.36 0.66
C GLY A 384 -12.69 -15.64 -0.27
N GLU A 385 -11.50 -15.31 0.22
CA GLU A 385 -10.42 -14.69 -0.57
C GLU A 385 -9.63 -15.70 -1.42
N GLY A 386 -9.78 -17.00 -1.15
CA GLY A 386 -9.07 -18.08 -1.81
C GLY A 386 -9.47 -18.30 -3.28
N LYS A 387 -8.48 -18.74 -4.08
CA LYS A 387 -8.66 -19.14 -5.48
C LYS A 387 -8.29 -20.61 -5.68
N SER A 388 -9.29 -21.49 -5.68
CA SER A 388 -9.13 -22.91 -6.02
C SER A 388 -10.47 -23.56 -6.38
N SER A 389 -10.44 -24.51 -7.32
CA SER A 389 -11.63 -25.25 -7.74
C SER A 389 -12.23 -26.12 -6.64
N ASN A 390 -11.44 -26.54 -5.65
CA ASN A 390 -11.91 -27.34 -4.51
C ASN A 390 -12.84 -26.54 -3.56
N LEU A 391 -12.87 -25.22 -3.66
CA LEU A 391 -13.73 -24.34 -2.85
C LEU A 391 -15.18 -24.30 -3.33
N LYS A 392 -15.48 -24.89 -4.49
CA LYS A 392 -16.81 -24.85 -5.11
C LYS A 392 -17.89 -25.50 -4.24
N ASN A 393 -17.60 -26.64 -3.62
CA ASN A 393 -18.55 -27.32 -2.75
C ASN A 393 -18.88 -26.48 -1.50
N LEU A 394 -17.87 -25.81 -0.94
CA LEU A 394 -18.08 -24.84 0.15
C LEU A 394 -18.92 -23.66 -0.34
N ALA A 395 -18.63 -23.09 -1.50
CA ALA A 395 -19.43 -21.99 -2.07
C ALA A 395 -20.90 -22.38 -2.21
N GLN A 396 -21.18 -23.59 -2.72
CA GLN A 396 -22.52 -24.14 -2.81
C GLN A 396 -23.20 -24.31 -1.44
N GLU A 397 -22.46 -24.81 -0.44
CA GLU A 397 -22.96 -24.95 0.94
C GLU A 397 -23.34 -23.58 1.52
N LEU A 398 -22.44 -22.60 1.41
CA LEU A 398 -22.62 -21.26 1.94
C LEU A 398 -23.79 -20.52 1.27
N LEU A 399 -23.99 -20.68 -0.04
CA LEU A 399 -25.11 -20.09 -0.78
C LEU A 399 -26.47 -20.70 -0.43
N ARG A 400 -26.50 -21.86 0.25
CA ARG A 400 -27.72 -22.47 0.79
C ARG A 400 -28.00 -22.10 2.25
N SER A 401 -27.10 -21.35 2.88
CA SER A 401 -27.26 -20.93 4.27
C SER A 401 -28.37 -19.90 4.44
N THR A 402 -28.97 -19.87 5.63
CA THR A 402 -29.86 -18.77 6.05
C THR A 402 -29.11 -17.63 6.72
N ASP A 403 -27.81 -17.82 7.00
CA ASP A 403 -26.96 -16.80 7.61
C ASP A 403 -26.43 -15.82 6.55
N VAL A 404 -26.68 -14.53 6.76
CA VAL A 404 -26.33 -13.46 5.81
C VAL A 404 -24.82 -13.33 5.59
N VAL A 405 -24.02 -13.61 6.63
CA VAL A 405 -22.56 -13.57 6.55
C VAL A 405 -22.04 -14.73 5.71
N GLU A 406 -22.59 -15.93 5.90
CA GLU A 406 -22.26 -17.10 5.09
C GLU A 406 -22.64 -16.89 3.61
N LEU A 407 -23.83 -16.38 3.33
CA LEU A 407 -24.24 -16.02 1.96
C LEU A 407 -23.26 -15.02 1.32
N SER A 408 -22.83 -14.00 2.09
CA SER A 408 -21.85 -13.01 1.62
C SER A 408 -20.50 -13.64 1.27
N TYR A 409 -20.04 -14.64 2.02
CA TYR A 409 -18.82 -15.39 1.71
C TYR A 409 -19.00 -16.34 0.52
N GLY A 410 -20.16 -16.99 0.39
CA GLY A 410 -20.51 -17.80 -0.78
C GLY A 410 -20.45 -16.98 -2.08
N LEU A 411 -21.05 -15.79 -2.09
CA LEU A 411 -20.97 -14.85 -3.21
C LEU A 411 -19.52 -14.46 -3.53
N GLN A 412 -18.72 -14.16 -2.49
CA GLN A 412 -17.31 -13.82 -2.67
C GLN A 412 -16.50 -14.95 -3.31
N LEU A 413 -16.71 -16.20 -2.86
CA LEU A 413 -16.07 -17.38 -3.42
C LEU A 413 -16.41 -17.55 -4.90
N VAL A 414 -17.70 -17.45 -5.24
CA VAL A 414 -18.15 -17.56 -6.63
C VAL A 414 -17.53 -16.48 -7.50
N LYS A 415 -17.54 -15.21 -7.04
CA LYS A 415 -16.92 -14.09 -7.75
C LYS A 415 -15.43 -14.32 -8.01
N ASN A 416 -14.70 -14.73 -6.97
CA ASN A 416 -13.24 -14.90 -7.01
C ASN A 416 -12.79 -16.10 -7.86
N ASN A 417 -13.63 -17.13 -7.99
CA ASN A 417 -13.31 -18.39 -8.67
C ASN A 417 -14.10 -18.63 -9.97
N GLN A 418 -15.03 -17.74 -10.31
CA GLN A 418 -15.85 -17.82 -11.53
C GLN A 418 -16.65 -19.13 -11.61
N PHE A 419 -17.30 -19.53 -10.51
CA PHE A 419 -18.16 -20.71 -10.47
C PHE A 419 -19.52 -20.44 -11.11
N THR A 420 -19.54 -20.33 -12.43
CA THR A 420 -20.71 -19.94 -13.23
C THR A 420 -21.90 -20.88 -13.07
N ASP A 421 -21.66 -22.16 -12.79
CA ASP A 421 -22.72 -23.15 -12.60
C ASP A 421 -23.46 -23.04 -11.26
N LEU A 422 -23.04 -22.12 -10.37
CA LEU A 422 -23.75 -21.79 -9.13
C LEU A 422 -24.74 -20.62 -9.31
N GLU A 423 -24.95 -20.13 -10.53
CA GLU A 423 -25.85 -19.02 -10.87
C GLU A 423 -27.25 -19.16 -10.26
N GLU A 424 -27.85 -20.35 -10.35
CA GLU A 424 -29.21 -20.61 -9.85
C GLU A 424 -29.35 -20.38 -8.34
N LEU A 425 -28.26 -20.54 -7.58
CA LEU A 425 -28.24 -20.28 -6.13
C LEU A 425 -28.08 -18.79 -5.81
N ILE A 426 -27.60 -17.99 -6.76
CA ILE A 426 -27.35 -16.55 -6.59
C ILE A 426 -28.59 -15.73 -6.95
N ARG A 427 -29.31 -16.11 -8.01
CA ARG A 427 -30.48 -15.35 -8.49
C ARG A 427 -31.53 -15.04 -7.41
N PRO A 428 -31.88 -15.95 -6.48
CA PRO A 428 -32.82 -15.64 -5.41
C PRO A 428 -32.36 -14.53 -4.47
N LEU A 429 -31.05 -14.27 -4.38
CA LEU A 429 -30.45 -13.25 -3.49
C LEU A 429 -30.58 -11.83 -4.06
N LEU A 430 -31.03 -11.67 -5.31
CA LEU A 430 -31.26 -10.37 -5.96
C LEU A 430 -32.48 -9.61 -5.41
N ASP A 431 -33.32 -10.25 -4.59
CA ASP A 431 -34.46 -9.58 -3.96
C ASP A 431 -33.97 -8.57 -2.90
N GLU A 432 -33.86 -7.31 -3.30
CA GLU A 432 -33.44 -6.20 -2.45
C GLU A 432 -34.33 -6.01 -1.22
N LYS A 433 -35.63 -6.29 -1.32
CA LYS A 433 -36.56 -6.15 -0.17
C LYS A 433 -36.27 -7.18 0.90
N LYS A 434 -35.77 -8.35 0.50
CA LYS A 434 -35.45 -9.45 1.41
C LYS A 434 -34.00 -9.43 1.90
N TYR A 435 -33.05 -9.02 1.06
CA TYR A 435 -31.62 -9.21 1.32
C TYR A 435 -30.78 -7.92 1.35
N GLY A 436 -31.37 -6.75 1.07
CA GLY A 436 -30.70 -5.46 1.23
C GLY A 436 -29.33 -5.39 0.53
N SER A 437 -28.26 -5.11 1.28
CA SER A 437 -26.89 -4.99 0.75
C SER A 437 -26.35 -6.27 0.10
N LEU A 438 -26.88 -7.44 0.46
CA LEU A 438 -26.47 -8.71 -0.14
C LEU A 438 -26.95 -8.83 -1.60
N ALA A 439 -28.08 -8.19 -1.95
CA ALA A 439 -28.58 -8.16 -3.32
C ALA A 439 -27.63 -7.41 -4.26
N ILE A 440 -27.03 -6.31 -3.79
CA ILE A 440 -25.98 -5.57 -4.51
C ILE A 440 -24.78 -6.49 -4.76
N LYS A 441 -24.32 -7.21 -3.72
CA LYS A 441 -23.20 -8.14 -3.85
C LYS A 441 -23.51 -9.31 -4.80
N ALA A 442 -24.74 -9.81 -4.79
CA ALA A 442 -25.20 -10.86 -5.69
C ALA A 442 -25.18 -10.38 -7.15
N LYS A 443 -25.65 -9.15 -7.40
CA LYS A 443 -25.59 -8.51 -8.72
C LYS A 443 -24.15 -8.35 -9.20
N GLU A 444 -23.27 -7.77 -8.39
CA GLU A 444 -21.84 -7.65 -8.71
C GLU A 444 -21.16 -9.00 -9.00
N THR A 445 -21.60 -10.05 -8.31
CA THR A 445 -21.06 -11.40 -8.48
C THR A 445 -21.46 -11.99 -9.83
N LEU A 446 -22.72 -11.85 -10.24
CA LEU A 446 -23.20 -12.25 -11.57
C LEU A 446 -22.53 -11.44 -12.68
N GLU A 447 -22.43 -10.12 -12.51
CA GLU A 447 -21.74 -9.23 -13.44
C GLU A 447 -20.27 -9.62 -13.64
N ALA A 448 -19.57 -9.93 -12.55
CA ALA A 448 -18.17 -10.38 -12.60
C ALA A 448 -17.99 -11.73 -13.34
N MET A 449 -19.06 -12.50 -13.52
CA MET A 449 -19.08 -13.77 -14.26
C MET A 449 -19.66 -13.64 -15.67
N ASN A 450 -20.03 -12.43 -16.10
CA ASN A 450 -20.75 -12.16 -17.36
C ASN A 450 -22.13 -12.84 -17.45
N LEU A 451 -22.76 -13.13 -16.30
CA LEU A 451 -24.10 -13.72 -16.22
C LEU A 451 -25.09 -12.58 -15.93
N LYS A 452 -26.16 -12.48 -16.73
CA LYS A 452 -27.13 -11.36 -16.67
C LYS A 452 -28.26 -11.58 -15.68
#